data_AF-V5RJ88-F1
#
_entry.id   AF-V5RJ88-F1
#
_cell.length_a   1.000
_cell.length_b   1.000
_cell.length_c   1.000
_cell.angle_alpha   90.00
_cell.angle_beta   90.00
_cell.angle_gamma   90.00
#
_symmetry.space_group_name_H-M   'P 1'
#
loop_
_entity.id
_entity.type
_entity.pdbx_description
1 polymer ?
#
loop_
_entity_poly.entity_id
_entity_poly.type
_entity_poly.pdbx_seq_one_letter_code
_entity_poly.pdbx_strand_id
1 'polypeptide(L)'
;MFLAEKTDILKDFLAISRWESAVTILIFITLQISLWIFLKKIKLKFMYRVLIGLGIGLVYGLSLQAIIGFPDQNAYKDYENSSDNLYWVYELKVWAEFFSKIFINGVKLLTIPIVFIAMFKITAKPSSKNVGIITIKGIGLLLLNVAFAFVVTFALGMLTNVGKVEGLSVFDNNTNSEKGKSLVPLPSIIWGYLPDNFFSTMAASSIIPVMVVGALAGLSVKILSKRKSVEMEAVRKAMDTGWDIIISILMTFMKFMPLAVMSMITVSIVTRPIGMLAVIGKVIGVGYLGILISIGWLTLLIFLSGMKVSGWWKSAWRPLIQGFATQSSNATLPVTIDTIKNDLKVGEVAANTIGPISTTMGLIACAGVQAGLATSILWTGTDSSSVVHEMGFIGFFLISLLVTIIASLGIAGVPGTATVVTVGVIGGIGFPGFTDSVLAFIAPLDGLFDMGRTGANVLGAVAVAPIVAKSEGLIEQDSPLLGYKGILKQNLILSKKKTKEAYIENLQNIKKTYATKVSDKEITKDLKEQYNLEKLEALKELENSYNVDRANLKEAFIDQIASYKKGENIE
;
A
#
# COMPACT_ATOMS: atom_id res chain seq x y z
N MET A 1 24.56 -23.09 25.84
CA MET A 1 25.46 -24.19 25.47
C MET A 1 26.68 -23.54 24.82
N PHE A 2 27.66 -23.10 25.62
CA PHE A 2 28.82 -22.30 25.18
C PHE A 2 30.13 -22.99 25.59
N LEU A 3 30.21 -24.30 25.37
CA LEU A 3 31.46 -25.03 25.56
C LEU A 3 31.58 -26.04 24.43
N ALA A 4 32.27 -25.62 23.36
CA ALA A 4 32.91 -26.51 22.41
C ALA A 4 34.36 -26.01 22.20
N GLU A 5 35.20 -26.95 21.81
CA GLU A 5 36.68 -26.97 21.76
C GLU A 5 37.36 -25.69 21.27
N LYS A 6 38.54 -25.39 21.86
CA LYS A 6 39.51 -24.32 21.48
C LYS A 6 38.89 -23.22 20.60
N THR A 7 37.99 -22.44 21.20
CA THR A 7 37.41 -21.28 20.53
C THR A 7 38.48 -20.20 20.39
N ASP A 8 38.79 -19.83 19.16
CA ASP A 8 39.61 -18.66 18.90
C ASP A 8 38.71 -17.44 19.08
N ILE A 9 38.90 -16.70 20.17
CA ILE A 9 38.05 -15.55 20.51
C ILE A 9 38.04 -14.51 19.38
N LEU A 10 39.15 -14.34 18.65
CA LEU A 10 39.22 -13.38 17.56
C LEU A 10 38.38 -13.87 16.37
N LYS A 11 38.56 -15.13 15.96
CA LYS A 11 37.84 -15.71 14.83
C LYS A 11 36.38 -16.04 15.14
N ASP A 12 36.11 -16.79 16.20
CA ASP A 12 34.80 -17.38 16.49
C ASP A 12 33.85 -16.40 17.21
N PHE A 13 34.38 -15.48 18.02
CA PHE A 13 33.57 -14.49 18.73
C PHE A 13 33.57 -13.12 18.06
N LEU A 14 34.73 -12.61 17.63
CA LEU A 14 34.82 -11.30 16.98
C LEU A 14 34.70 -11.35 15.45
N ALA A 15 34.71 -12.53 14.81
CA ALA A 15 34.76 -12.65 13.35
C ALA A 15 35.93 -11.85 12.75
N ILE A 16 37.11 -11.98 13.34
CA ILE A 16 38.36 -11.37 12.88
C ILE A 16 39.46 -12.43 12.96
N SER A 17 39.75 -13.08 11.85
CA SER A 17 40.84 -14.07 11.77
C SER A 17 42.06 -13.56 11.00
N ARG A 18 41.89 -12.55 10.15
CA ARG A 18 42.95 -11.98 9.30
C ARG A 18 43.07 -10.48 9.46
N TRP A 19 44.23 -9.93 9.07
CA TRP A 19 44.49 -8.50 9.15
C TRP A 19 43.62 -7.71 8.16
N GLU A 20 43.30 -8.30 7.01
CA GLU A 20 42.36 -7.75 6.02
C GLU A 20 40.98 -7.55 6.65
N SER A 21 40.49 -8.53 7.41
CA SER A 21 39.22 -8.44 8.14
C SER A 21 39.28 -7.29 9.14
N ALA A 22 40.33 -7.23 9.98
CA ALA A 22 40.47 -6.21 11.00
C ALA A 22 40.48 -4.79 10.41
N VAL A 23 41.25 -4.56 9.34
CA VAL A 23 41.35 -3.25 8.68
C VAL A 23 40.04 -2.86 8.02
N THR A 24 39.43 -3.78 7.27
CA THR A 24 38.17 -3.48 6.56
C THR A 24 37.03 -3.23 7.53
N ILE A 25 36.87 -4.06 8.56
CA ILE A 25 35.87 -3.87 9.62
C ILE A 25 36.07 -2.53 10.34
N LEU A 26 37.32 -2.19 10.70
CA LEU A 26 37.63 -0.92 11.36
C LEU A 26 37.25 0.29 10.49
N ILE A 27 37.59 0.27 9.20
CA ILE A 27 37.22 1.32 8.26
C ILE A 27 35.69 1.41 8.14
N PHE A 28 35.00 0.28 7.99
CA PHE A 28 33.55 0.24 7.88
C PHE A 28 32.87 0.84 9.11
N ILE A 29 33.26 0.44 10.33
CA ILE A 29 32.73 0.97 11.58
C ILE A 29 33.03 2.47 11.69
N THR A 30 34.24 2.90 11.31
CA THR A 30 34.62 4.32 11.32
C THR A 30 33.75 5.14 10.37
N LEU A 31 33.48 4.64 9.16
CA LEU A 31 32.57 5.27 8.21
C LEU A 31 31.14 5.36 8.77
N GLN A 32 30.63 4.30 9.39
CA GLN A 32 29.30 4.29 10.02
C GLN A 32 29.19 5.32 11.15
N ILE A 33 30.16 5.36 12.06
CA ILE A 33 30.20 6.33 13.17
C ILE A 33 30.34 7.76 12.64
N SER A 34 31.21 7.98 11.65
CA SER A 34 31.42 9.29 11.03
C SER A 34 30.15 9.78 10.34
N LEU A 35 29.48 8.92 9.58
CA LEU A 35 28.20 9.21 8.95
C LEU A 35 27.14 9.58 10.00
N TRP A 36 27.03 8.82 11.08
CA TRP A 36 26.08 9.12 12.16
C TRP A 36 26.34 10.48 12.82
N ILE A 37 27.59 10.79 13.16
CA ILE A 37 27.97 12.07 13.77
C ILE A 37 27.71 13.22 12.80
N PHE A 38 28.08 13.05 11.53
CA PHE A 38 27.85 14.03 10.47
C PHE A 38 26.36 14.34 10.28
N LEU A 39 25.51 13.32 10.21
CA LEU A 39 24.06 13.45 10.06
C LEU A 39 23.35 14.06 11.28
N LYS A 40 23.99 14.02 12.47
CA LYS A 40 23.52 14.75 13.66
C LYS A 40 23.91 16.22 13.64
N LYS A 41 25.11 16.54 13.13
CA LYS A 41 25.61 17.93 13.08
C LYS A 41 24.92 18.75 11.99
N ILE A 42 24.53 18.13 10.86
CA ILE A 42 23.93 18.85 9.73
C ILE A 42 22.43 18.57 9.62
N LYS A 43 21.63 19.64 9.51
CA LYS A 43 20.19 19.55 9.23
C LYS A 43 19.92 19.28 7.74
N LEU A 44 20.20 18.06 7.29
CA LEU A 44 19.83 17.61 5.94
C LEU A 44 18.40 17.04 5.92
N LYS A 45 17.69 17.24 4.81
CA LYS A 45 16.43 16.52 4.53
C LYS A 45 16.69 15.02 4.48
N PHE A 46 15.72 14.23 4.93
CA PHE A 46 15.84 12.78 5.07
C PHE A 46 16.38 12.08 3.81
N MET A 47 15.83 12.44 2.64
CA MET A 47 16.28 11.98 1.32
C MET A 47 17.80 12.05 1.14
N TYR A 48 18.42 13.21 1.41
CA TYR A 48 19.86 13.38 1.24
C TYR A 48 20.67 12.52 2.20
N ARG A 49 20.15 12.25 3.40
CA ARG A 49 20.82 11.39 4.37
C ARG A 49 20.94 9.96 3.83
N VAL A 50 19.86 9.45 3.26
CA VAL A 50 19.81 8.12 2.65
C VAL A 50 20.72 8.04 1.43
N LEU A 51 20.69 9.05 0.55
CA LEU A 51 21.56 9.09 -0.63
C LEU A 51 23.05 9.17 -0.28
N ILE A 52 23.42 9.87 0.80
CA ILE A 52 24.81 9.90 1.28
C ILE A 52 25.22 8.52 1.80
N GLY A 53 24.37 7.84 2.58
CA GLY A 53 24.63 6.48 3.03
C GLY A 53 24.81 5.50 1.87
N LEU A 54 23.92 5.58 0.87
CA LEU A 54 24.01 4.83 -0.39
C LEU A 54 25.34 5.09 -1.10
N GLY A 55 25.71 6.36 -1.29
CA GLY A 55 26.92 6.76 -1.99
C GLY A 55 28.19 6.27 -1.29
N ILE A 56 28.27 6.42 0.04
CA ILE A 56 29.40 5.93 0.84
C ILE A 56 29.50 4.41 0.75
N GLY A 57 28.37 3.69 0.91
CA GLY A 57 28.34 2.23 0.82
C GLY A 57 28.75 1.72 -0.57
N LEU A 58 28.31 2.41 -1.63
CA LEU A 58 28.69 2.11 -3.01
C LEU A 58 30.20 2.28 -3.22
N VAL A 59 30.75 3.44 -2.84
CA VAL A 59 32.18 3.73 -2.99
C VAL A 59 33.03 2.74 -2.19
N TYR A 60 32.66 2.48 -0.94
CA TYR A 60 33.38 1.55 -0.08
C TYR A 60 33.32 0.11 -0.61
N GLY A 61 32.12 -0.38 -0.96
CA GLY A 61 31.94 -1.72 -1.53
C GLY A 61 32.68 -1.92 -2.85
N LEU A 62 32.62 -0.94 -3.76
CA LEU A 62 33.34 -1.01 -5.05
C LEU A 62 34.87 -0.97 -4.85
N SER A 63 35.35 -0.20 -3.88
CA SER A 63 36.78 -0.15 -3.55
C SER A 63 37.27 -1.52 -3.06
N LEU A 64 36.49 -2.19 -2.21
CA LEU A 64 36.79 -3.56 -1.77
C LEU A 64 36.73 -4.58 -2.90
N GLN A 65 35.72 -4.50 -3.77
CA GLN A 65 35.64 -5.34 -4.98
C GLN A 65 36.87 -5.18 -5.89
N ALA A 66 37.35 -3.95 -6.06
CA ALA A 66 38.56 -3.68 -6.83
C ALA A 66 39.81 -4.29 -6.17
N ILE A 67 39.90 -4.28 -4.83
CA ILE A 67 40.98 -4.94 -4.07
C ILE A 67 40.91 -6.46 -4.22
N ILE A 68 39.71 -7.04 -4.23
CA ILE A 68 39.48 -8.48 -4.40
C ILE A 68 39.74 -8.91 -5.87
N GLY A 69 39.76 -7.96 -6.81
CA GLY A 69 40.04 -8.21 -8.23
C GLY A 69 38.81 -8.62 -9.04
N PHE A 70 37.60 -8.22 -8.61
CA PHE A 70 36.33 -8.54 -9.27
C PHE A 70 36.18 -10.04 -9.57
N PRO A 71 36.25 -10.90 -8.54
CA PRO A 71 36.28 -12.33 -8.75
C PRO A 71 34.96 -12.83 -9.35
N ASP A 72 35.05 -13.95 -10.05
CA ASP A 72 33.89 -14.62 -10.60
C ASP A 72 33.03 -15.23 -9.48
N GLN A 73 31.88 -15.80 -9.85
CA GLN A 73 30.98 -16.37 -8.87
C GLN A 73 31.57 -17.55 -8.09
N ASN A 74 32.45 -18.36 -8.70
CA ASN A 74 32.93 -19.58 -8.06
C ASN A 74 33.77 -19.25 -6.83
N ALA A 75 34.44 -18.09 -6.84
CA ALA A 75 35.15 -17.55 -5.68
C ALA A 75 34.24 -17.26 -4.47
N TYR A 76 32.93 -17.02 -4.69
CA TYR A 76 31.96 -16.74 -3.62
C TYR A 76 31.16 -17.96 -3.17
N LYS A 77 31.38 -19.16 -3.74
CA LYS A 77 30.65 -20.36 -3.30
C LYS A 77 31.14 -20.88 -1.96
N ASP A 78 32.44 -20.74 -1.69
CA ASP A 78 33.09 -21.31 -0.49
C ASP A 78 33.77 -20.27 0.40
N TYR A 79 33.57 -18.96 0.17
CA TYR A 79 34.20 -17.90 0.97
C TYR A 79 33.76 -17.89 2.45
N GLU A 80 32.73 -18.65 2.83
CA GLU A 80 32.34 -18.87 4.23
C GLU A 80 33.23 -19.92 4.92
N ASN A 81 34.01 -20.68 4.14
CA ASN A 81 34.99 -21.62 4.66
C ASN A 81 36.25 -20.87 5.09
N SER A 82 36.68 -21.09 6.34
CA SER A 82 37.83 -20.40 6.91
C SER A 82 39.18 -20.66 6.24
N SER A 83 39.28 -21.70 5.41
CA SER A 83 40.45 -21.97 4.59
C SER A 83 40.54 -21.11 3.32
N ASP A 84 39.45 -20.45 2.92
CA ASP A 84 39.40 -19.65 1.70
C ASP A 84 40.17 -18.33 1.85
N ASN A 85 40.78 -17.84 0.76
CA ASN A 85 41.48 -16.56 0.76
C ASN A 85 40.55 -15.35 0.95
N LEU A 86 39.27 -15.51 0.63
CA LEU A 86 38.22 -14.52 0.78
C LEU A 86 37.46 -14.64 2.11
N TYR A 87 37.90 -15.47 3.05
CA TYR A 87 37.20 -15.60 4.33
C TYR A 87 37.05 -14.28 5.10
N TRP A 88 38.00 -13.36 4.94
CA TRP A 88 37.90 -12.01 5.52
C TRP A 88 36.70 -11.21 4.99
N VAL A 89 36.22 -11.51 3.78
CA VAL A 89 35.02 -10.93 3.16
C VAL A 89 33.76 -11.41 3.88
N TYR A 90 33.73 -12.69 4.28
CA TYR A 90 32.66 -13.23 5.12
C TYR A 90 32.65 -12.59 6.50
N GLU A 91 33.82 -12.46 7.12
CA GLU A 91 33.98 -11.77 8.40
C GLU A 91 33.51 -10.30 8.34
N LEU A 92 33.91 -9.57 7.30
CA LEU A 92 33.40 -8.23 7.05
C LEU A 92 31.88 -8.23 6.84
N LYS A 93 31.33 -9.19 6.09
CA LYS A 93 29.87 -9.34 5.90
C LYS A 93 29.16 -9.46 7.23
N VAL A 94 29.65 -10.26 8.19
CA VAL A 94 29.01 -10.41 9.52
C VAL A 94 28.87 -9.04 10.21
N TRP A 95 29.93 -8.25 10.23
CA TRP A 95 29.91 -6.90 10.81
C TRP A 95 29.10 -5.90 10.00
N ALA A 96 29.23 -5.98 8.67
CA ALA A 96 28.50 -5.11 7.77
C ALA A 96 27.00 -5.37 7.87
N GLU A 97 26.55 -6.61 8.03
CA GLU A 97 25.14 -6.97 8.18
C GLU A 97 24.52 -6.45 9.48
N PHE A 98 25.28 -6.23 10.55
CA PHE A 98 24.78 -5.82 11.85
C PHE A 98 23.76 -4.66 11.79
N PHE A 99 24.13 -3.56 11.14
CA PHE A 99 23.24 -2.39 11.00
C PHE A 99 22.02 -2.67 10.10
N SER A 100 22.21 -3.42 9.00
CA SER A 100 21.09 -3.82 8.13
C SER A 100 20.10 -4.73 8.84
N LYS A 101 20.57 -5.70 9.63
CA LYS A 101 19.74 -6.66 10.37
C LYS A 101 18.98 -5.97 11.49
N ILE A 102 19.61 -5.05 12.23
CA ILE A 102 18.90 -4.22 13.23
C ILE A 102 17.74 -3.47 12.59
N PHE A 103 17.98 -2.84 11.42
CA PHE A 103 16.96 -2.10 10.72
C PHE A 103 15.83 -3.00 10.19
N ILE A 104 16.15 -4.07 9.44
CA ILE A 104 15.17 -4.98 8.86
C ILE A 104 14.34 -5.64 9.97
N ASN A 105 14.97 -6.12 11.04
CA ASN A 105 14.27 -6.75 12.16
C ASN A 105 13.39 -5.75 12.91
N GLY A 106 13.84 -4.51 13.07
CA GLY A 106 13.04 -3.42 13.65
C GLY A 106 11.78 -3.12 12.84
N VAL A 107 11.88 -3.08 11.50
CA VAL A 107 10.71 -2.90 10.63
C VAL A 107 9.80 -4.14 10.66
N LYS A 108 10.37 -5.36 10.57
CA LYS A 108 9.61 -6.62 10.66
C LYS A 108 8.83 -6.75 11.98
N LEU A 109 9.42 -6.32 13.10
CA LEU A 109 8.77 -6.28 14.42
C LEU A 109 7.48 -5.45 14.41
N LEU A 110 7.48 -4.33 13.69
CA LEU A 110 6.38 -3.37 13.67
C LEU A 110 5.29 -3.74 12.66
N THR A 111 5.58 -4.61 11.70
CA THR A 111 4.65 -5.07 10.67
C THR A 111 3.30 -5.52 11.26
N ILE A 112 3.32 -6.44 12.22
CA ILE A 112 2.09 -7.05 12.75
C ILE A 112 1.25 -6.03 13.56
N PRO A 113 1.81 -5.30 14.55
CA PRO A 113 1.06 -4.30 15.29
C PRO A 113 0.49 -3.17 14.41
N ILE A 114 1.28 -2.69 13.44
CA ILE A 114 0.85 -1.64 12.50
C ILE A 114 -0.37 -2.11 11.73
N VAL A 115 -0.31 -3.30 11.13
CA VAL A 115 -1.39 -3.82 10.30
C VAL A 115 -2.66 -4.04 11.13
N PHE A 116 -2.53 -4.63 12.32
CA PHE A 116 -3.66 -4.86 13.21
C PHE A 116 -4.40 -3.56 13.56
N ILE A 117 -3.65 -2.55 14.04
CA ILE A 117 -4.23 -1.26 14.44
C ILE A 117 -4.77 -0.48 13.24
N ALA A 118 -4.08 -0.53 12.08
CA ALA A 118 -4.58 0.07 10.85
C ALA A 118 -5.97 -0.49 10.49
N MET A 119 -6.08 -1.82 10.42
CA MET A 119 -7.34 -2.49 10.06
C MET A 119 -8.44 -2.23 11.09
N PHE A 120 -8.10 -2.25 12.39
CA PHE A 120 -9.02 -1.88 13.45
C PHE A 120 -9.57 -0.47 13.25
N LYS A 121 -8.69 0.54 13.09
CA LYS A 121 -9.07 1.95 12.98
C LYS A 121 -10.01 2.18 11.80
N ILE A 122 -9.76 1.48 10.69
CA ILE A 122 -10.58 1.57 9.48
C ILE A 122 -11.99 1.05 9.74
N THR A 123 -12.13 -0.16 10.28
CA THR A 123 -13.46 -0.77 10.45
C THR A 123 -14.23 -0.23 11.66
N ALA A 124 -13.54 0.39 12.62
CA ALA A 124 -14.14 0.99 13.81
C ALA A 124 -14.85 2.33 13.57
N LYS A 125 -14.57 3.01 12.45
CA LYS A 125 -15.13 4.35 12.18
C LYS A 125 -16.67 4.33 12.04
N PRO A 126 -17.39 5.23 12.74
CA PRO A 126 -18.81 5.46 12.50
C PRO A 126 -19.01 5.95 11.06
N SER A 127 -20.08 5.52 10.39
CA SER A 127 -20.39 5.97 9.02
C SER A 127 -21.82 6.46 8.94
N SER A 128 -22.04 7.62 8.33
CA SER A 128 -23.34 8.02 7.78
C SER A 128 -23.57 7.38 6.41
N LYS A 129 -24.82 7.36 5.93
CA LYS A 129 -25.20 6.70 4.65
C LYS A 129 -24.49 7.32 3.44
N ASN A 130 -24.40 8.65 3.38
CA ASN A 130 -23.78 9.38 2.26
C ASN A 130 -22.24 9.25 2.26
N VAL A 131 -21.61 9.21 3.44
CA VAL A 131 -20.16 8.93 3.57
C VAL A 131 -19.84 7.50 3.16
N GLY A 132 -20.73 6.54 3.42
CA GLY A 132 -20.54 5.13 3.10
C GLY A 132 -20.40 4.85 1.59
N ILE A 133 -21.22 5.50 0.75
CA ILE A 133 -21.15 5.31 -0.72
C ILE A 133 -19.83 5.86 -1.28
N ILE A 134 -19.44 7.07 -0.85
CA ILE A 134 -18.17 7.69 -1.23
C ILE A 134 -16.99 6.80 -0.82
N THR A 135 -17.04 6.26 0.41
CA THR A 135 -16.03 5.35 0.95
C THR A 135 -15.91 4.09 0.09
N ILE A 136 -17.02 3.41 -0.21
CA ILE A 136 -17.01 2.15 -0.98
C ILE A 136 -16.48 2.38 -2.40
N LYS A 137 -16.95 3.45 -3.07
CA LYS A 137 -16.45 3.81 -4.41
C LYS A 137 -14.96 4.15 -4.39
N GLY A 138 -14.51 4.90 -3.38
CA GLY A 138 -13.12 5.26 -3.19
C GLY A 138 -12.23 4.03 -2.99
N ILE A 139 -12.58 3.16 -2.05
CA ILE A 139 -11.84 1.91 -1.79
C ILE A 139 -11.84 1.03 -3.04
N GLY A 140 -12.98 0.84 -3.70
CA GLY A 140 -13.06 0.03 -4.92
C GLY A 140 -12.13 0.53 -6.03
N LEU A 141 -12.08 1.84 -6.26
CA LEU A 141 -11.19 2.42 -7.28
C LEU A 141 -9.71 2.37 -6.86
N LEU A 142 -9.40 2.57 -5.58
CA LEU A 142 -8.02 2.41 -5.07
C LEU A 142 -7.52 0.97 -5.21
N LEU A 143 -8.36 -0.03 -4.90
CA LEU A 143 -8.01 -1.44 -5.08
C LEU A 143 -7.84 -1.83 -6.55
N LEU A 144 -8.69 -1.29 -7.44
CA LEU A 144 -8.53 -1.48 -8.88
C LEU A 144 -7.19 -0.94 -9.38
N ASN A 145 -6.77 0.22 -8.87
CA ASN A 145 -5.47 0.82 -9.19
C ASN A 145 -4.31 -0.06 -8.70
N VAL A 146 -4.40 -0.62 -7.49
CA VAL A 146 -3.41 -1.60 -6.98
C VAL A 146 -3.33 -2.83 -7.88
N ALA A 147 -4.47 -3.39 -8.25
CA ALA A 147 -4.52 -4.56 -9.13
C ALA A 147 -3.85 -4.27 -10.48
N PHE A 148 -4.16 -3.12 -11.09
CA PHE A 148 -3.52 -2.69 -12.34
C PHE A 148 -1.99 -2.56 -12.19
N ALA A 149 -1.54 -1.86 -11.14
CA ALA A 149 -0.12 -1.64 -10.90
C ALA A 149 0.65 -2.95 -10.63
N PHE A 150 0.03 -3.89 -9.91
CA PHE A 150 0.56 -5.25 -9.74
C PHE A 150 0.73 -5.95 -11.09
N VAL A 151 -0.33 -6.02 -11.90
CA VAL A 151 -0.33 -6.75 -13.17
C VAL A 151 0.74 -6.20 -14.11
N VAL A 152 0.81 -4.88 -14.25
CA VAL A 152 1.83 -4.22 -15.08
C VAL A 152 3.23 -4.50 -14.56
N THR A 153 3.48 -4.31 -13.27
CA THR A 153 4.84 -4.46 -12.73
C THR A 153 5.29 -5.91 -12.73
N PHE A 154 4.38 -6.85 -12.43
CA PHE A 154 4.62 -8.28 -12.56
C PHE A 154 4.98 -8.64 -14.01
N ALA A 155 4.20 -8.17 -14.99
CA ALA A 155 4.49 -8.40 -16.40
C ALA A 155 5.83 -7.81 -16.84
N LEU A 156 6.18 -6.59 -16.40
CA LEU A 156 7.50 -6.00 -16.66
C LEU A 156 8.63 -6.83 -16.05
N GLY A 157 8.45 -7.31 -14.82
CA GLY A 157 9.43 -8.17 -14.16
C GLY A 157 9.62 -9.51 -14.88
N MET A 158 8.53 -10.10 -15.39
CA MET A 158 8.55 -11.30 -16.21
C MET A 158 9.28 -11.06 -17.55
N LEU A 159 8.90 -10.01 -18.28
CA LEU A 159 9.49 -9.67 -19.59
C LEU A 159 10.99 -9.40 -19.49
N THR A 160 11.40 -8.77 -18.40
CA THR A 160 12.81 -8.47 -18.18
C THR A 160 13.56 -9.64 -17.56
N ASN A 161 12.91 -10.66 -17.00
CA ASN A 161 13.51 -11.66 -16.11
C ASN A 161 14.24 -10.98 -14.93
N VAL A 162 13.52 -10.14 -14.18
CA VAL A 162 14.11 -9.23 -13.17
C VAL A 162 14.85 -9.94 -12.04
N GLY A 163 14.43 -11.14 -11.66
CA GLY A 163 15.05 -11.96 -10.61
C GLY A 163 16.13 -12.91 -11.11
N LYS A 164 16.28 -13.11 -12.43
CA LYS A 164 17.39 -13.92 -12.97
C LYS A 164 18.70 -13.19 -12.80
N VAL A 165 19.64 -13.86 -12.18
CA VAL A 165 21.04 -13.46 -12.14
C VAL A 165 21.82 -14.53 -12.89
N GLU A 166 22.46 -14.17 -14.01
CA GLU A 166 23.31 -15.11 -14.72
C GLU A 166 24.44 -15.57 -13.80
N GLY A 167 24.59 -16.90 -13.71
CA GLY A 167 25.49 -17.53 -12.76
C GLY A 167 24.92 -17.63 -11.34
N LEU A 168 24.41 -16.55 -10.73
CA LEU A 168 24.20 -16.47 -9.26
C LEU A 168 22.93 -17.17 -8.74
N SER A 169 23.09 -18.15 -7.84
CA SER A 169 22.00 -18.73 -7.05
C SER A 169 21.67 -17.84 -5.84
N VAL A 170 20.89 -16.78 -6.03
CA VAL A 170 20.40 -15.92 -4.92
C VAL A 170 19.27 -16.59 -4.12
N PHE A 171 18.61 -17.55 -4.76
CA PHE A 171 17.59 -18.40 -4.17
C PHE A 171 18.24 -19.76 -3.96
N ASP A 172 18.65 -20.04 -2.72
CA ASP A 172 19.30 -21.29 -2.39
C ASP A 172 18.24 -22.41 -2.31
N ASN A 173 18.41 -23.45 -3.11
CA ASN A 173 17.41 -24.51 -3.30
C ASN A 173 17.28 -25.45 -2.06
N ASN A 174 18.05 -25.21 -1.00
CA ASN A 174 17.99 -25.98 0.25
C ASN A 174 16.84 -25.59 1.20
N THR A 175 15.99 -24.62 0.84
CA THR A 175 14.74 -24.33 1.59
C THR A 175 13.64 -25.39 1.38
N ASN A 176 14.01 -26.64 1.09
CA ASN A 176 13.15 -27.82 0.90
C ASN A 176 12.25 -28.15 2.11
N SER A 177 12.39 -27.44 3.23
CA SER A 177 11.58 -27.65 4.43
C SER A 177 10.25 -26.88 4.43
N GLU A 178 10.06 -25.89 3.57
CA GLU A 178 8.78 -25.19 3.45
C GLU A 178 8.02 -25.70 2.23
N LYS A 179 7.07 -26.61 2.47
CA LYS A 179 6.09 -27.00 1.46
C LYS A 179 5.34 -25.74 1.02
N GLY A 180 5.66 -25.23 -0.17
CA GLY A 180 4.76 -24.33 -0.88
C GLY A 180 3.39 -24.98 -0.92
N LYS A 181 2.34 -24.18 -0.70
CA LYS A 181 0.98 -24.69 -0.83
C LYS A 181 0.86 -25.20 -2.27
N SER A 182 0.56 -26.49 -2.44
CA SER A 182 0.16 -27.05 -3.73
C SER A 182 -1.01 -26.24 -4.30
N LEU A 183 -1.47 -26.55 -5.52
CA LEU A 183 -2.70 -25.96 -6.06
C LEU A 183 -3.89 -26.23 -5.12
N VAL A 184 -4.10 -25.32 -4.18
CA VAL A 184 -5.17 -25.33 -3.20
C VAL A 184 -6.36 -24.62 -3.85
N PRO A 185 -7.57 -25.20 -3.85
CA PRO A 185 -8.74 -24.53 -4.37
C PRO A 185 -8.92 -23.14 -3.75
N LEU A 186 -9.36 -22.17 -4.55
CA LEU A 186 -9.58 -20.78 -4.08
C LEU A 186 -10.40 -20.70 -2.78
N PRO A 187 -11.49 -21.48 -2.57
CA PRO A 187 -12.20 -21.48 -1.29
C PRO A 187 -11.32 -21.87 -0.10
N SER A 188 -10.42 -22.83 -0.29
CA SER A 188 -9.51 -23.31 0.74
C SER A 188 -8.41 -22.31 1.09
N ILE A 189 -8.01 -21.50 0.11
CA ILE A 189 -7.16 -20.34 0.34
C ILE A 189 -7.92 -19.29 1.16
N ILE A 190 -9.16 -18.97 0.77
CA ILE A 190 -9.99 -17.95 1.43
C ILE A 190 -10.25 -18.32 2.90
N TRP A 191 -10.71 -19.55 3.18
CA TRP A 191 -10.92 -19.97 4.57
C TRP A 191 -9.61 -20.09 5.34
N GLY A 192 -8.48 -20.34 4.64
CA GLY A 192 -7.16 -20.49 5.26
C GLY A 192 -6.60 -19.17 5.79
N TYR A 193 -7.21 -18.05 5.39
CA TYR A 193 -6.94 -16.72 5.97
C TYR A 193 -7.86 -16.37 7.13
N LEU A 194 -8.91 -17.15 7.39
CA LEU A 194 -9.75 -16.96 8.57
C LEU A 194 -9.00 -17.52 9.79
N PRO A 195 -8.62 -16.68 10.77
CA PRO A 195 -7.85 -17.11 11.92
C PRO A 195 -8.72 -17.96 12.85
N ASP A 196 -8.19 -19.11 13.30
CA ASP A 196 -8.82 -19.98 14.29
C ASP A 196 -8.34 -19.68 15.73
N ASN A 197 -7.22 -18.98 15.89
CA ASN A 197 -6.65 -18.57 17.17
C ASN A 197 -6.01 -17.17 17.10
N PHE A 198 -6.32 -16.32 18.08
CA PHE A 198 -5.86 -14.94 18.13
C PHE A 198 -4.33 -14.81 18.30
N PHE A 199 -3.75 -15.54 19.24
CA PHE A 199 -2.34 -15.39 19.59
C PHE A 199 -1.41 -16.01 18.55
N SER A 200 -1.75 -17.20 18.04
CA SER A 200 -0.98 -17.80 16.94
C SER A 200 -1.01 -16.90 15.70
N THR A 201 -2.14 -16.23 15.43
CA THR A 201 -2.27 -15.28 14.33
C THR A 201 -1.37 -14.06 14.50
N MET A 202 -1.26 -13.51 15.72
CA MET A 202 -0.34 -12.40 15.99
C MET A 202 1.13 -12.82 15.94
N ALA A 203 1.43 -14.10 16.12
CA ALA A 203 2.78 -14.65 15.99
C ALA A 203 3.09 -15.15 14.56
N ALA A 204 2.09 -15.22 13.68
CA ALA A 204 2.24 -15.78 12.35
C ALA A 204 2.98 -14.84 11.39
N SER A 205 3.65 -15.43 10.40
CA SER A 205 4.33 -14.69 9.32
C SER A 205 3.37 -14.14 8.25
N SER A 206 2.12 -14.59 8.24
CA SER A 206 1.12 -14.14 7.27
C SER A 206 0.36 -12.92 7.79
N ILE A 207 0.37 -11.85 6.99
CA ILE A 207 -0.25 -10.57 7.35
C ILE A 207 -1.78 -10.62 7.21
N ILE A 208 -2.32 -11.38 6.26
CA ILE A 208 -3.77 -11.37 5.98
C ILE A 208 -4.61 -11.83 7.19
N PRO A 209 -4.29 -12.93 7.89
CA PRO A 209 -5.02 -13.32 9.10
C PRO A 209 -5.05 -12.21 10.16
N VAL A 210 -3.94 -11.50 10.38
CA VAL A 210 -3.87 -10.35 11.30
C VAL A 210 -4.82 -9.24 10.88
N MET A 211 -4.91 -8.98 9.57
CA MET A 211 -5.86 -7.99 9.02
C MET A 211 -7.30 -8.39 9.30
N VAL A 212 -7.64 -9.67 9.16
CA VAL A 212 -8.99 -10.19 9.45
C VAL A 212 -9.32 -10.00 10.92
N VAL A 213 -8.42 -10.34 11.85
CA VAL A 213 -8.63 -10.10 13.29
C VAL A 213 -8.85 -8.61 13.57
N GLY A 214 -7.97 -7.74 13.07
CA GLY A 214 -8.09 -6.29 13.26
C GLY A 214 -9.41 -5.73 12.73
N ALA A 215 -9.81 -6.18 11.53
CA ALA A 215 -11.07 -5.80 10.90
C ALA A 215 -12.29 -6.22 11.72
N LEU A 216 -12.32 -7.46 12.23
CA LEU A 216 -13.39 -7.98 13.09
C LEU A 216 -13.46 -7.22 14.42
N ALA A 217 -12.32 -6.92 15.02
CA ALA A 217 -12.25 -6.15 16.26
C ALA A 217 -12.82 -4.73 16.07
N GLY A 218 -12.39 -4.02 15.01
CA GLY A 218 -12.91 -2.68 14.73
C GLY A 218 -14.39 -2.69 14.35
N LEU A 219 -14.84 -3.67 13.56
CA LEU A 219 -16.26 -3.82 13.23
C LEU A 219 -17.10 -4.06 14.49
N SER A 220 -16.60 -4.85 15.44
CA SER A 220 -17.25 -5.09 16.71
C SER A 220 -17.40 -3.79 17.52
N VAL A 221 -16.37 -2.94 17.56
CA VAL A 221 -16.42 -1.62 18.20
C VAL A 221 -17.45 -0.72 17.52
N LYS A 222 -17.51 -0.72 16.19
CA LYS A 222 -18.52 0.02 15.43
C LYS A 222 -19.94 -0.46 15.77
N ILE A 223 -20.19 -1.76 15.83
CA ILE A 223 -21.50 -2.34 16.14
C ILE A 223 -21.91 -1.99 17.58
N LEU A 224 -20.99 -2.18 18.54
CA LEU A 224 -21.24 -1.92 19.96
C LEU A 224 -21.44 -0.44 20.26
N SER A 225 -20.87 0.48 19.47
CA SER A 225 -21.02 1.93 19.68
C SER A 225 -22.45 2.43 19.56
N LYS A 226 -23.36 1.64 18.97
CA LYS A 226 -24.81 1.92 18.97
C LYS A 226 -25.45 1.82 20.36
N ARG A 227 -24.84 1.06 21.28
CA ARG A 227 -25.34 0.81 22.64
C ARG A 227 -24.40 1.32 23.74
N LYS A 228 -23.10 1.40 23.46
CA LYS A 228 -22.02 1.77 24.38
C LYS A 228 -21.11 2.83 23.74
N SER A 229 -21.66 3.99 23.42
CA SER A 229 -20.96 4.99 22.59
C SER A 229 -19.72 5.56 23.27
N VAL A 230 -19.80 5.88 24.56
CA VAL A 230 -18.72 6.49 25.34
C VAL A 230 -17.54 5.52 25.49
N GLU A 231 -17.81 4.27 25.86
CA GLU A 231 -16.78 3.25 26.05
C GLU A 231 -16.11 2.87 24.73
N MET A 232 -16.89 2.72 23.66
CA MET A 232 -16.34 2.40 22.35
C MET A 232 -15.51 3.57 21.78
N GLU A 233 -15.88 4.82 22.10
CA GLU A 233 -15.05 5.98 21.75
C GLU A 233 -13.73 6.00 22.53
N ALA A 234 -13.73 5.60 23.80
CA ALA A 234 -12.49 5.42 24.56
C ALA A 234 -11.58 4.35 23.93
N VAL A 235 -12.14 3.23 23.46
CA VAL A 235 -11.38 2.19 22.74
C VAL A 235 -10.78 2.73 21.44
N ARG A 236 -11.54 3.52 20.66
CA ARG A 236 -11.01 4.16 19.44
C ARG A 236 -9.82 5.07 19.76
N LYS A 237 -9.97 5.94 20.76
CA LYS A 237 -8.89 6.83 21.21
C LYS A 237 -7.67 6.05 21.70
N ALA A 238 -7.85 4.95 22.43
CA ALA A 238 -6.74 4.11 22.86
C ALA A 238 -5.98 3.51 21.67
N MET A 239 -6.69 3.10 20.60
CA MET A 239 -6.06 2.60 19.38
C MET A 239 -5.40 3.70 18.55
N ASP A 240 -5.93 4.93 18.57
CA ASP A 240 -5.26 6.09 17.98
C ASP A 240 -3.97 6.44 18.72
N THR A 241 -3.98 6.46 20.06
CA THR A 241 -2.75 6.65 20.84
C THR A 241 -1.76 5.51 20.64
N GLY A 242 -2.24 4.26 20.60
CA GLY A 242 -1.40 3.09 20.31
C GLY A 242 -0.76 3.14 18.93
N TRP A 243 -1.49 3.64 17.94
CA TRP A 243 -0.96 3.94 16.61
C TRP A 243 0.20 4.94 16.69
N ASP A 244 0.02 6.07 17.38
CA ASP A 244 1.05 7.09 17.49
C ASP A 244 2.33 6.55 18.16
N ILE A 245 2.19 5.72 19.19
CA ILE A 245 3.31 5.03 19.85
C ILE A 245 4.07 4.15 18.86
N ILE A 246 3.37 3.28 18.12
CA ILE A 246 4.00 2.36 17.16
C ILE A 246 4.68 3.11 16.02
N ILE A 247 4.07 4.19 15.52
CA ILE A 247 4.67 5.04 14.50
C ILE A 247 5.92 5.75 15.04
N SER A 248 5.92 6.17 16.31
CA SER A 248 7.11 6.74 16.95
C SER A 248 8.28 5.74 17.03
N ILE A 249 7.98 4.47 17.34
CA ILE A 249 8.98 3.38 17.32
C ILE A 249 9.51 3.18 15.89
N LEU A 250 8.63 3.14 14.88
CA LEU A 250 9.04 3.06 13.48
C LEU A 250 10.00 4.20 13.10
N MET A 251 9.65 5.43 13.45
CA MET A 251 10.46 6.62 13.17
C MET A 251 11.83 6.58 13.86
N THR A 252 11.98 5.82 14.95
CA THR A 252 13.27 5.57 15.58
C THR A 252 14.16 4.74 14.67
N PHE A 253 13.67 3.62 14.13
CA PHE A 253 14.41 2.80 13.15
C PHE A 253 14.69 3.56 11.85
N MET A 254 13.76 4.40 11.39
CA MET A 254 13.95 5.23 10.20
C MET A 254 15.14 6.19 10.33
N LYS A 255 15.45 6.69 11.53
CA LYS A 255 16.65 7.53 11.74
C LYS A 255 17.96 6.76 11.50
N PHE A 256 17.96 5.45 11.67
CA PHE A 256 19.09 4.56 11.39
C PHE A 256 19.17 4.14 9.92
N MET A 257 18.15 4.41 9.11
CA MET A 257 18.11 3.99 7.69
C MET A 257 19.36 4.35 6.89
N PRO A 258 19.96 5.56 7.00
CA PRO A 258 21.19 5.87 6.26
C PRO A 258 22.35 4.91 6.53
N LEU A 259 22.50 4.48 7.79
CA LEU A 259 23.54 3.53 8.21
C LEU A 259 23.23 2.12 7.68
N ALA A 260 21.96 1.74 7.76
CA ALA A 260 21.47 0.46 7.27
C ALA A 260 21.61 0.34 5.74
N VAL A 261 21.30 1.39 4.98
CA VAL A 261 21.45 1.42 3.51
C VAL A 261 22.92 1.35 3.10
N MET A 262 23.81 2.09 3.78
CA MET A 262 25.26 1.97 3.57
C MET A 262 25.72 0.53 3.77
N SER A 263 25.25 -0.10 4.86
CA SER A 263 25.51 -1.50 5.23
C SER A 263 24.99 -2.48 4.17
N MET A 264 23.72 -2.37 3.76
CA MET A 264 23.09 -3.25 2.76
C MET A 264 23.81 -3.19 1.41
N ILE A 265 24.16 -2.00 0.94
CA ILE A 265 24.88 -1.83 -0.32
C ILE A 265 26.29 -2.39 -0.23
N THR A 266 26.99 -2.14 0.88
CA THR A 266 28.33 -2.71 1.10
C THR A 266 28.27 -4.23 1.02
N VAL A 267 27.38 -4.87 1.78
CA VAL A 267 27.20 -6.33 1.76
C VAL A 267 26.84 -6.82 0.36
N SER A 268 25.90 -6.14 -0.32
CA SER A 268 25.44 -6.53 -1.66
C SER A 268 26.54 -6.49 -2.71
N ILE A 269 27.49 -5.55 -2.58
CA ILE A 269 28.60 -5.40 -3.52
C ILE A 269 29.74 -6.36 -3.17
N VAL A 270 30.08 -6.52 -1.89
CA VAL A 270 31.29 -7.21 -1.46
C VAL A 270 31.12 -8.74 -1.48
N THR A 271 29.90 -9.22 -1.31
CA THR A 271 29.59 -10.67 -1.22
C THR A 271 29.12 -11.28 -2.55
N ARG A 272 29.05 -10.48 -3.62
CA ARG A 272 28.49 -10.90 -4.91
C ARG A 272 29.31 -10.33 -6.07
N PRO A 273 29.38 -11.03 -7.21
CA PRO A 273 29.98 -10.50 -8.42
C PRO A 273 29.37 -9.17 -8.83
N ILE A 274 30.16 -8.32 -9.50
CA ILE A 274 29.73 -6.98 -9.90
C ILE A 274 28.48 -6.99 -10.80
N GLY A 275 28.23 -8.09 -11.52
CA GLY A 275 27.00 -8.31 -12.29
C GLY A 275 25.72 -8.20 -11.45
N MET A 276 25.78 -8.43 -10.14
CA MET A 276 24.65 -8.22 -9.23
C MET A 276 24.21 -6.75 -9.18
N LEU A 277 25.13 -5.77 -9.31
CA LEU A 277 24.75 -4.35 -9.35
C LEU A 277 23.90 -4.05 -10.58
N ALA A 278 24.18 -4.69 -11.72
CA ALA A 278 23.36 -4.53 -12.92
C ALA A 278 21.94 -5.06 -12.68
N VAL A 279 21.79 -6.16 -11.94
CA VAL A 279 20.48 -6.71 -11.57
C VAL A 279 19.75 -5.81 -10.59
N ILE A 280 20.43 -5.28 -9.56
CA ILE A 280 19.85 -4.31 -8.63
C ILE A 280 19.41 -3.02 -9.39
N GLY A 281 20.23 -2.57 -10.35
CA GLY A 281 19.90 -1.48 -11.28
C GLY A 281 18.68 -1.78 -12.16
N LYS A 282 18.54 -3.01 -12.63
CA LYS A 282 17.38 -3.49 -13.38
C LYS A 282 16.12 -3.53 -12.51
N VAL A 283 16.21 -3.99 -11.27
CA VAL A 283 15.11 -4.01 -10.29
C VAL A 283 14.57 -2.60 -10.07
N ILE A 284 15.44 -1.63 -9.83
CA ILE A 284 15.00 -0.23 -9.66
C ILE A 284 14.42 0.35 -10.96
N GLY A 285 15.01 0.02 -12.11
CA GLY A 285 14.49 0.44 -13.42
C GLY A 285 13.08 -0.08 -13.69
N VAL A 286 12.84 -1.38 -13.47
CA VAL A 286 11.52 -2.01 -13.58
C VAL A 286 10.53 -1.40 -12.60
N GLY A 287 10.95 -1.19 -11.34
CA GLY A 287 10.13 -0.56 -10.32
C GLY A 287 9.68 0.86 -10.70
N TYR A 288 10.61 1.72 -11.13
CA TYR A 288 10.28 3.08 -11.56
C TYR A 288 9.46 3.11 -12.84
N LEU A 289 9.72 2.21 -13.79
CA LEU A 289 8.88 2.08 -14.98
C LEU A 289 7.44 1.68 -14.61
N GLY A 290 7.27 0.73 -13.68
CA GLY A 290 5.96 0.37 -13.12
C GLY A 290 5.26 1.56 -12.45
N ILE A 291 6.01 2.38 -11.70
CA ILE A 291 5.49 3.63 -11.11
C ILE A 291 5.03 4.60 -12.20
N LEU A 292 5.86 4.86 -13.21
CA LEU A 292 5.56 5.81 -14.28
C LEU A 292 4.32 5.38 -15.08
N ILE A 293 4.19 4.09 -15.40
CA ILE A 293 3.00 3.55 -16.05
C ILE A 293 1.78 3.67 -15.13
N SER A 294 1.94 3.45 -13.83
CA SER A 294 0.87 3.64 -12.85
C SER A 294 0.40 5.10 -12.75
N ILE A 295 1.33 6.07 -12.79
CA ILE A 295 1.01 7.50 -12.87
C ILE A 295 0.30 7.84 -14.20
N GLY A 296 0.75 7.25 -15.31
CA GLY A 296 0.09 7.35 -16.61
C GLY A 296 -1.33 6.79 -16.58
N TRP A 297 -1.54 5.67 -15.90
CA TRP A 297 -2.85 5.07 -15.67
C TRP A 297 -3.78 5.98 -14.86
N LEU A 298 -3.29 6.58 -13.77
CA LEU A 298 -4.07 7.56 -13.01
C LEU A 298 -4.46 8.77 -13.88
N THR A 299 -3.54 9.25 -14.71
CA THR A 299 -3.80 10.33 -15.67
C THR A 299 -4.85 9.93 -16.70
N LEU A 300 -4.77 8.71 -17.23
CA LEU A 300 -5.75 8.15 -18.15
C LEU A 300 -7.13 8.02 -17.49
N LEU A 301 -7.21 7.60 -16.24
CA LEU A 301 -8.49 7.54 -15.51
C LEU A 301 -9.14 8.92 -15.36
N ILE A 302 -8.36 9.98 -15.12
CA ILE A 302 -8.86 11.36 -15.10
C ILE A 302 -9.42 11.76 -16.47
N PHE A 303 -8.69 11.43 -17.54
CA PHE A 303 -9.13 11.67 -18.91
C PHE A 303 -10.43 10.94 -19.26
N LEU A 304 -10.48 9.61 -19.01
CA LEU A 304 -11.64 8.76 -19.27
C LEU A 304 -12.85 9.15 -18.42
N SER A 305 -12.61 9.72 -17.24
CA SER A 305 -13.68 10.30 -16.40
C SER A 305 -14.26 11.59 -16.99
N GLY A 306 -13.72 12.10 -18.11
CA GLY A 306 -14.17 13.32 -18.79
C GLY A 306 -13.80 14.59 -18.04
N MET A 307 -12.70 14.59 -17.29
CA MET A 307 -12.14 15.76 -16.61
C MET A 307 -10.95 16.33 -17.37
N LYS A 308 -10.68 17.62 -17.20
CA LYS A 308 -9.54 18.31 -17.80
C LYS A 308 -8.24 17.85 -17.13
N VAL A 309 -7.45 17.06 -17.86
CA VAL A 309 -6.15 16.55 -17.40
C VAL A 309 -5.17 17.68 -17.04
N SER A 310 -5.18 18.77 -17.80
CA SER A 310 -4.33 19.95 -17.53
C SER A 310 -4.70 20.66 -16.23
N GLY A 311 -5.99 20.77 -15.92
CA GLY A 311 -6.48 21.32 -14.65
C GLY A 311 -6.08 20.44 -13.47
N TRP A 312 -6.12 19.12 -13.65
CA TRP A 312 -5.69 18.17 -12.61
C TRP A 312 -4.18 18.23 -12.34
N TRP A 313 -3.34 18.16 -13.37
CA TRP A 313 -1.88 18.15 -13.20
C TRP A 313 -1.30 19.43 -12.59
N LYS A 314 -1.91 20.60 -12.89
CA LYS A 314 -1.52 21.89 -12.28
C LYS A 314 -1.54 21.82 -10.74
N SER A 315 -2.50 21.12 -10.17
CA SER A 315 -2.63 20.98 -8.72
C SER A 315 -1.94 19.72 -8.18
N ALA A 316 -2.02 18.61 -8.92
CA ALA A 316 -1.54 17.30 -8.48
C ALA A 316 -0.01 17.20 -8.33
N TRP A 317 0.74 18.09 -8.97
CA TRP A 317 2.21 18.15 -8.89
C TRP A 317 2.73 18.43 -7.47
N ARG A 318 2.07 19.33 -6.74
CA ARG A 318 2.45 19.74 -5.38
C ARG A 318 2.46 18.57 -4.38
N PRO A 319 1.37 17.80 -4.20
CA PRO A 319 1.37 16.64 -3.31
C PRO A 319 2.24 15.49 -3.83
N LEU A 320 2.40 15.32 -5.16
CA LEU A 320 3.33 14.34 -5.73
C LEU A 320 4.77 14.58 -5.27
N ILE A 321 5.29 15.81 -5.43
CA ILE A 321 6.65 16.17 -4.98
C ILE A 321 6.76 16.05 -3.47
N GLN A 322 5.75 16.51 -2.72
CA GLN A 322 5.78 16.41 -1.27
C GLN A 322 5.85 14.96 -0.81
N GLY A 323 5.05 14.07 -1.39
CA GLY A 323 5.10 12.63 -1.12
C GLY A 323 6.45 12.03 -1.49
N PHE A 324 6.98 12.38 -2.65
CA PHE A 324 8.31 11.95 -3.09
C PHE A 324 9.41 12.35 -2.11
N ALA A 325 9.40 13.62 -1.67
CA ALA A 325 10.43 14.17 -0.80
C ALA A 325 10.32 13.72 0.66
N THR A 326 9.10 13.48 1.15
CA THR A 326 8.85 13.10 2.55
C THR A 326 8.84 11.59 2.77
N GLN A 327 8.57 10.81 1.73
CA GLN A 327 8.42 9.35 1.82
C GLN A 327 7.31 8.93 2.82
N SER A 328 6.37 9.82 3.11
CA SER A 328 5.21 9.53 3.93
C SER A 328 3.93 10.11 3.34
N SER A 329 3.00 9.23 2.99
CA SER A 329 1.64 9.62 2.61
C SER A 329 0.91 10.32 3.76
N ASN A 330 1.14 9.90 5.00
CA ASN A 330 0.56 10.53 6.20
C ASN A 330 1.11 11.95 6.42
N ALA A 331 2.42 12.17 6.28
CA ALA A 331 3.01 13.51 6.40
C ALA A 331 2.55 14.45 5.26
N THR A 332 2.21 13.87 4.11
CA THR A 332 1.72 14.61 2.94
C THR A 332 0.20 14.84 2.98
N LEU A 333 -0.53 14.14 3.84
CA LEU A 333 -1.99 14.14 3.89
C LEU A 333 -2.62 15.55 3.99
N PRO A 334 -2.13 16.49 4.83
CA PRO A 334 -2.70 17.84 4.86
C PRO A 334 -2.60 18.55 3.51
N VAL A 335 -1.46 18.43 2.83
CA VAL A 335 -1.25 18.99 1.49
C VAL A 335 -2.14 18.30 0.46
N THR A 336 -2.31 16.99 0.56
CA THR A 336 -3.20 16.21 -0.32
C THR A 336 -4.65 16.66 -0.18
N ILE A 337 -5.16 16.79 1.05
CA ILE A 337 -6.54 17.23 1.30
C ILE A 337 -6.74 18.66 0.82
N ASP A 338 -5.81 19.56 1.14
CA ASP A 338 -5.82 20.95 0.68
C ASP A 338 -5.87 21.04 -0.85
N THR A 339 -5.03 20.25 -1.53
CA THR A 339 -5.03 20.18 -3.01
C THR A 339 -6.37 19.68 -3.55
N ILE A 340 -6.94 18.62 -2.97
CA ILE A 340 -8.22 18.06 -3.42
C ILE A 340 -9.36 19.05 -3.17
N LYS A 341 -9.44 19.62 -1.96
CA LYS A 341 -10.53 20.51 -1.54
C LYS A 341 -10.44 21.86 -2.23
N ASN A 342 -9.30 22.53 -2.12
CA ASN A 342 -9.15 23.94 -2.47
C ASN A 342 -8.66 24.13 -3.91
N ASP A 343 -7.65 23.37 -4.35
CA ASP A 343 -7.08 23.56 -5.70
C ASP A 343 -7.94 22.86 -6.77
N LEU A 344 -8.45 21.65 -6.48
CA LEU A 344 -9.31 20.89 -7.40
C LEU A 344 -10.80 21.14 -7.19
N LYS A 345 -11.18 21.88 -6.13
CA LYS A 345 -12.56 22.27 -5.82
C LYS A 345 -13.50 21.08 -5.72
N VAL A 346 -13.05 20.07 -4.97
CA VAL A 346 -13.79 18.85 -4.68
C VAL A 346 -14.44 18.96 -3.31
N GLY A 347 -15.72 18.61 -3.23
CA GLY A 347 -16.51 18.68 -2.01
C GLY A 347 -15.85 17.99 -0.81
N GLU A 348 -15.97 18.64 0.34
CA GLU A 348 -15.26 18.29 1.57
C GLU A 348 -15.44 16.84 2.01
N VAL A 349 -16.64 16.30 1.85
CA VAL A 349 -16.93 14.90 2.21
C VAL A 349 -16.05 13.93 1.42
N ALA A 350 -15.83 14.17 0.11
CA ALA A 350 -14.97 13.32 -0.70
C ALA A 350 -13.49 13.51 -0.33
N ALA A 351 -13.04 14.76 -0.15
CA ALA A 351 -11.66 15.07 0.22
C ALA A 351 -11.25 14.44 1.57
N ASN A 352 -12.05 14.69 2.62
CA ASN A 352 -11.77 14.23 3.98
C ASN A 352 -12.05 12.74 4.21
N THR A 353 -12.77 12.09 3.29
CA THR A 353 -12.98 10.63 3.33
C THR A 353 -11.88 9.90 2.58
N ILE A 354 -11.67 10.24 1.31
CA ILE A 354 -10.77 9.50 0.42
C ILE A 354 -9.31 9.82 0.70
N GLY A 355 -8.98 11.08 0.99
CA GLY A 355 -7.61 11.50 1.32
C GLY A 355 -7.01 10.63 2.43
N PRO A 356 -7.61 10.60 3.65
CA PRO A 356 -7.09 9.77 4.74
C PRO A 356 -7.14 8.26 4.46
N ILE A 357 -8.18 7.76 3.78
CA ILE A 357 -8.27 6.32 3.46
C ILE A 357 -7.14 5.89 2.54
N SER A 358 -6.78 6.72 1.56
CA SER A 358 -5.71 6.42 0.60
C SER A 358 -4.32 6.34 1.22
N THR A 359 -4.12 6.83 2.44
CA THR A 359 -2.82 6.70 3.12
C THR A 359 -2.64 5.33 3.76
N THR A 360 -3.71 4.55 3.91
CA THR A 360 -3.65 3.21 4.50
C THR A 360 -4.20 2.11 3.60
N MET A 361 -4.99 2.46 2.57
CA MET A 361 -5.68 1.52 1.71
C MET A 361 -5.40 1.80 0.24
N GLY A 362 -5.14 0.72 -0.51
CA GLY A 362 -5.03 0.77 -1.95
C GLY A 362 -3.86 1.64 -2.43
N LEU A 363 -2.71 1.52 -1.74
CA LEU A 363 -1.47 2.16 -2.11
C LEU A 363 -0.95 1.59 -3.44
N ILE A 364 -1.28 2.26 -4.54
CA ILE A 364 -1.00 1.81 -5.91
C ILE A 364 0.44 1.32 -6.12
N ALA A 365 1.43 2.03 -5.56
CA ALA A 365 2.83 1.75 -5.76
C ALA A 365 3.48 1.01 -4.57
N CYS A 366 3.16 1.39 -3.32
CA CYS A 366 3.70 0.65 -2.16
C CYS A 366 3.12 -0.76 -2.06
N ALA A 367 1.88 -1.00 -2.51
CA ALA A 367 1.32 -2.35 -2.59
C ALA A 367 1.47 -2.94 -4.00
N GLY A 368 0.86 -2.31 -5.01
CA GLY A 368 0.76 -2.89 -6.36
C GLY A 368 2.11 -3.07 -7.03
N VAL A 369 2.85 -1.98 -7.25
CA VAL A 369 4.18 -2.04 -7.88
C VAL A 369 5.15 -2.91 -7.05
N GLN A 370 5.25 -2.67 -5.74
CA GLN A 370 6.15 -3.43 -4.88
C GLN A 370 5.87 -4.94 -4.91
N ALA A 371 4.61 -5.34 -4.79
CA ALA A 371 4.24 -6.74 -4.80
C ALA A 371 4.46 -7.38 -6.17
N GLY A 372 4.10 -6.69 -7.26
CA GLY A 372 4.36 -7.19 -8.62
C GLY A 372 5.85 -7.37 -8.90
N LEU A 373 6.68 -6.46 -8.38
CA LEU A 373 8.14 -6.58 -8.44
C LEU A 373 8.65 -7.74 -7.58
N ALA A 374 8.21 -7.85 -6.32
CA ALA A 374 8.63 -8.91 -5.40
C ALA A 374 8.26 -10.31 -5.91
N THR A 375 7.05 -10.50 -6.43
CA THR A 375 6.59 -11.80 -6.91
C THR A 375 7.19 -12.16 -8.27
N SER A 376 7.46 -11.18 -9.14
CA SER A 376 8.22 -11.44 -10.38
C SER A 376 9.70 -11.74 -10.10
N ILE A 377 10.32 -11.09 -9.12
CA ILE A 377 11.67 -11.44 -8.64
C ILE A 377 11.68 -12.90 -8.15
N LEU A 378 10.73 -13.28 -7.29
CA LEU A 378 10.62 -14.65 -6.79
C LEU A 378 10.48 -15.64 -7.95
N TRP A 379 9.47 -15.45 -8.80
CA TRP A 379 9.17 -16.36 -9.89
C TRP A 379 10.33 -16.52 -10.89
N THR A 380 10.94 -15.40 -11.30
CA THR A 380 12.00 -15.42 -12.31
C THR A 380 13.36 -15.81 -11.73
N GLY A 381 13.58 -15.61 -10.44
CA GLY A 381 14.83 -15.92 -9.76
C GLY A 381 14.94 -17.35 -9.26
N THR A 382 13.83 -18.06 -9.09
CA THR A 382 13.83 -19.49 -8.71
C THR A 382 13.80 -20.41 -9.92
N ASP A 383 14.52 -21.53 -9.84
CA ASP A 383 14.55 -22.55 -10.89
C ASP A 383 13.19 -23.20 -11.10
N SER A 384 12.94 -23.71 -12.32
CA SER A 384 11.70 -24.39 -12.71
C SER A 384 11.37 -25.63 -11.86
N SER A 385 12.37 -26.21 -11.19
CA SER A 385 12.22 -27.34 -10.27
C SER A 385 11.89 -26.93 -8.83
N SER A 386 11.89 -25.63 -8.52
CA SER A 386 11.57 -25.16 -7.17
C SER A 386 10.08 -25.25 -6.86
N VAL A 387 9.78 -25.33 -5.57
CA VAL A 387 8.41 -25.37 -5.04
C VAL A 387 7.54 -24.17 -5.44
N VAL A 388 8.16 -23.05 -5.85
CA VAL A 388 7.46 -21.88 -6.39
C VAL A 388 6.75 -22.21 -7.70
N HIS A 389 7.40 -22.99 -8.57
CA HIS A 389 6.88 -23.34 -9.89
C HIS A 389 5.88 -24.50 -9.84
N GLU A 390 5.89 -25.32 -8.78
CA GLU A 390 4.92 -26.41 -8.57
C GLU A 390 3.46 -25.92 -8.49
N MET A 391 3.24 -24.72 -7.99
CA MET A 391 1.90 -24.10 -7.95
C MET A 391 1.37 -23.77 -9.35
N GLY A 392 2.23 -23.77 -10.37
CA GLY A 392 1.91 -23.36 -11.72
C GLY A 392 1.77 -21.84 -11.86
N PHE A 393 2.12 -21.33 -13.05
CA PHE A 393 2.19 -19.89 -13.31
C PHE A 393 0.86 -19.16 -13.05
N ILE A 394 -0.25 -19.72 -13.51
CA ILE A 394 -1.58 -19.10 -13.35
C ILE A 394 -1.98 -19.09 -11.88
N GLY A 395 -1.73 -20.18 -11.16
CA GLY A 395 -1.98 -20.28 -9.72
C GLY A 395 -1.18 -19.21 -8.96
N PHE A 396 0.13 -19.14 -9.22
CA PHE A 396 1.03 -18.16 -8.65
C PHE A 396 0.60 -16.72 -8.91
N PHE A 397 0.23 -16.41 -10.15
CA PHE A 397 -0.21 -15.07 -10.54
C PHE A 397 -1.52 -14.68 -9.82
N LEU A 398 -2.53 -15.56 -9.85
CA LEU A 398 -3.83 -15.27 -9.26
C LEU A 398 -3.74 -15.12 -7.74
N ILE A 399 -3.00 -16.00 -7.06
CA ILE A 399 -2.81 -15.88 -5.61
C ILE A 399 -2.02 -14.63 -5.25
N SER A 400 -0.96 -14.31 -6.00
CA SER A 400 -0.17 -13.10 -5.81
C SER A 400 -1.01 -11.84 -5.98
N LEU A 401 -1.85 -11.79 -7.01
CA LEU A 401 -2.76 -10.68 -7.25
C LEU A 401 -3.78 -10.54 -6.10
N LEU A 402 -4.41 -11.63 -5.69
CA LEU A 402 -5.39 -11.64 -4.60
C LEU A 402 -4.75 -11.18 -3.28
N VAL A 403 -3.63 -11.77 -2.92
CA VAL A 403 -2.86 -11.43 -1.70
C VAL A 403 -2.43 -9.98 -1.74
N THR A 404 -1.99 -9.46 -2.88
CA THR A 404 -1.59 -8.06 -3.05
C THR A 404 -2.76 -7.11 -2.80
N ILE A 405 -3.93 -7.38 -3.40
CA ILE A 405 -5.13 -6.56 -3.21
C ILE A 405 -5.52 -6.53 -1.74
N ILE A 406 -5.54 -7.70 -1.08
CA ILE A 406 -5.90 -7.80 0.34
C ILE A 406 -4.86 -7.08 1.20
N ALA A 407 -3.56 -7.39 1.05
CA ALA A 407 -2.47 -6.77 1.79
C ALA A 407 -2.49 -5.24 1.67
N SER A 408 -2.91 -4.71 0.52
CA SER A 408 -3.00 -3.25 0.29
C SER A 408 -3.96 -2.51 1.21
N LEU A 409 -4.86 -3.19 1.92
CA LEU A 409 -5.82 -2.60 2.86
C LEU A 409 -5.20 -2.28 4.23
N GLY A 410 -4.06 -2.88 4.56
CA GLY A 410 -3.45 -2.85 5.90
C GLY A 410 -2.08 -2.19 5.96
N ILE A 411 -1.62 -1.55 4.88
CA ILE A 411 -0.28 -0.94 4.81
C ILE A 411 -0.38 0.50 5.31
N ALA A 412 0.43 0.88 6.29
CA ALA A 412 0.51 2.27 6.75
C ALA A 412 1.25 3.17 5.74
N GLY A 413 0.82 4.41 5.57
CA GLY A 413 1.46 5.41 4.70
C GLY A 413 2.72 6.05 5.30
N VAL A 414 3.70 5.22 5.67
CA VAL A 414 4.95 5.59 6.34
C VAL A 414 6.18 5.06 5.58
N PRO A 415 7.37 5.62 5.83
CA PRO A 415 8.58 5.13 5.17
C PRO A 415 8.89 3.66 5.49
N GLY A 416 9.56 2.95 4.57
CA GLY A 416 10.02 1.57 4.80
C GLY A 416 8.93 0.49 4.70
N THR A 417 7.78 0.81 4.10
CA THR A 417 6.64 -0.10 3.94
C THR A 417 6.87 -1.21 2.92
N ALA A 418 7.89 -1.07 2.08
CA ALA A 418 8.32 -2.08 1.13
C ALA A 418 8.57 -3.45 1.77
N THR A 419 9.31 -3.44 2.88
CA THR A 419 9.65 -4.66 3.61
C THR A 419 8.40 -5.28 4.19
N VAL A 420 7.50 -4.47 4.75
CA VAL A 420 6.19 -4.91 5.27
C VAL A 420 5.39 -5.59 4.17
N VAL A 421 5.33 -4.99 2.98
CA VAL A 421 4.59 -5.52 1.83
C VAL A 421 5.23 -6.78 1.28
N THR A 422 6.55 -6.81 1.10
CA THR A 422 7.24 -8.00 0.61
C THR A 422 7.08 -9.16 1.57
N VAL A 423 7.28 -8.95 2.87
CA VAL A 423 7.06 -9.98 3.91
C VAL A 423 5.61 -10.48 3.86
N GLY A 424 4.66 -9.55 3.79
CA GLY A 424 3.23 -9.88 3.77
C GLY A 424 2.77 -10.63 2.53
N VAL A 425 3.25 -10.21 1.36
CA VAL A 425 2.85 -10.82 0.10
C VAL A 425 3.51 -12.17 -0.06
N ILE A 426 4.83 -12.26 0.13
CA ILE A 426 5.59 -13.52 -0.02
C ILE A 426 5.14 -14.56 1.03
N GLY A 427 4.95 -14.15 2.28
CA GLY A 427 4.35 -15.00 3.31
C GLY A 427 2.89 -15.34 3.02
N GLY A 428 2.11 -14.38 2.51
CA GLY A 428 0.69 -14.55 2.17
C GLY A 428 0.43 -15.55 1.05
N ILE A 429 1.32 -15.61 0.05
CA ILE A 429 1.27 -16.60 -1.04
C ILE A 429 1.87 -17.95 -0.64
N GLY A 430 2.44 -18.08 0.56
CA GLY A 430 2.92 -19.35 1.12
C GLY A 430 4.41 -19.64 0.93
N PHE A 431 5.24 -18.61 0.71
CA PHE A 431 6.69 -18.75 0.50
C PHE A 431 7.54 -17.94 1.49
N PRO A 432 7.22 -17.88 2.81
CA PRO A 432 7.90 -16.98 3.74
C PRO A 432 9.42 -17.18 3.80
N GLY A 433 9.94 -18.40 3.61
CA GLY A 433 11.37 -18.70 3.55
C GLY A 433 12.14 -18.00 2.42
N PHE A 434 11.45 -17.55 1.36
CA PHE A 434 12.06 -16.81 0.26
C PHE A 434 12.07 -15.28 0.48
N THR A 435 11.47 -14.80 1.58
CA THR A 435 11.34 -13.35 1.84
C THR A 435 12.68 -12.64 1.86
N ASP A 436 13.68 -13.20 2.54
CA ASP A 436 14.99 -12.57 2.66
C ASP A 436 15.76 -12.57 1.34
N SER A 437 15.64 -13.64 0.53
CA SER A 437 16.18 -13.68 -0.83
C SER A 437 15.56 -12.60 -1.71
N VAL A 438 14.24 -12.40 -1.67
CA VAL A 438 13.57 -11.31 -2.41
C VAL A 438 13.98 -9.93 -1.88
N LEU A 439 14.03 -9.76 -0.56
CA LEU A 439 14.47 -8.50 0.06
C LEU A 439 15.91 -8.15 -0.29
N ALA A 440 16.79 -9.12 -0.53
CA ALA A 440 18.16 -8.85 -0.94
C ALA A 440 18.27 -8.12 -2.30
N PHE A 441 17.24 -8.19 -3.15
CA PHE A 441 17.18 -7.40 -4.39
C PHE A 441 16.65 -5.98 -4.16
N ILE A 442 15.67 -5.82 -3.26
CA ILE A 442 14.89 -4.58 -3.13
C ILE A 442 15.44 -3.67 -2.02
N ALA A 443 15.74 -4.24 -0.85
CA ALA A 443 16.13 -3.51 0.36
C ALA A 443 17.31 -2.55 0.16
N PRO A 444 18.39 -2.89 -0.59
CA PRO A 444 19.55 -2.01 -0.72
C PRO A 444 19.22 -0.65 -1.36
N LEU A 445 18.23 -0.60 -2.26
CA LEU A 445 17.78 0.63 -2.92
C LEU A 445 16.41 1.11 -2.45
N ASP A 446 15.86 0.51 -1.40
CA ASP A 446 14.50 0.79 -0.96
C ASP A 446 14.29 2.26 -0.64
N GLY A 447 15.27 2.87 0.01
CA GLY A 447 15.23 4.29 0.32
C GLY A 447 15.05 5.19 -0.91
N LEU A 448 15.63 4.85 -2.07
CA LEU A 448 15.42 5.58 -3.32
C LEU A 448 14.05 5.26 -3.91
N PHE A 449 13.71 3.98 -3.99
CA PHE A 449 12.46 3.51 -4.57
C PHE A 449 11.21 3.99 -3.81
N ASP A 450 11.31 4.13 -2.48
CA ASP A 450 10.23 4.57 -1.60
C ASP A 450 9.78 6.01 -1.86
N MET A 451 10.68 6.85 -2.38
CA MET A 451 10.34 8.20 -2.85
C MET A 451 9.33 8.13 -3.99
N GLY A 452 9.65 7.38 -5.04
CA GLY A 452 8.78 7.20 -6.20
C GLY A 452 7.43 6.60 -5.80
N ARG A 453 7.45 5.53 -5.00
CA ARG A 453 6.21 4.85 -4.58
C ARG A 453 5.33 5.76 -3.74
N THR A 454 5.88 6.50 -2.78
CA THR A 454 5.11 7.42 -1.94
C THR A 454 4.47 8.52 -2.80
N GLY A 455 5.23 9.13 -3.71
CA GLY A 455 4.69 10.14 -4.62
C GLY A 455 3.49 9.60 -5.41
N ALA A 456 3.63 8.41 -6.01
CA ALA A 456 2.55 7.78 -6.78
C ALA A 456 1.33 7.39 -5.91
N ASN A 457 1.54 6.95 -4.67
CA ASN A 457 0.44 6.66 -3.74
C ASN A 457 -0.36 7.92 -3.41
N VAL A 458 0.34 9.02 -3.09
CA VAL A 458 -0.30 10.32 -2.84
C VAL A 458 -1.10 10.76 -4.06
N LEU A 459 -0.53 10.61 -5.26
CA LEU A 459 -1.21 10.92 -6.51
C LEU A 459 -2.46 10.05 -6.73
N GLY A 460 -2.46 8.80 -6.26
CA GLY A 460 -3.63 7.92 -6.23
C GLY A 460 -4.82 8.55 -5.50
N ALA A 461 -4.59 9.18 -4.34
CA ALA A 461 -5.61 9.93 -3.61
C ALA A 461 -6.18 11.09 -4.42
N VAL A 462 -5.27 11.88 -5.00
CA VAL A 462 -5.56 13.08 -5.79
C VAL A 462 -6.28 12.73 -7.09
N ALA A 463 -6.12 11.51 -7.61
CA ALA A 463 -6.87 11.01 -8.76
C ALA A 463 -8.25 10.44 -8.38
N VAL A 464 -8.31 9.62 -7.33
CA VAL A 464 -9.54 8.90 -6.95
C VAL A 464 -10.59 9.85 -6.37
N ALA A 465 -10.19 10.81 -5.52
CA ALA A 465 -11.16 11.68 -4.86
C ALA A 465 -12.02 12.50 -5.84
N PRO A 466 -11.45 13.17 -6.86
CA PRO A 466 -12.26 13.86 -7.87
C PRO A 466 -13.13 12.93 -8.71
N ILE A 467 -12.66 11.73 -9.07
CA ILE A 467 -13.45 10.76 -9.86
C ILE A 467 -14.70 10.33 -9.09
N VAL A 468 -14.53 9.98 -7.81
CA VAL A 468 -15.65 9.60 -6.95
C VAL A 468 -16.58 10.80 -6.74
N ALA A 469 -16.03 11.97 -6.42
CA ALA A 469 -16.80 13.19 -6.24
C ALA A 469 -17.65 13.54 -7.48
N LYS A 470 -17.06 13.44 -8.68
CA LYS A 470 -17.78 13.66 -9.94
C LYS A 470 -18.96 12.72 -10.10
N SER A 471 -18.80 11.45 -9.72
CA SER A 471 -19.87 10.45 -9.77
C SER A 471 -21.01 10.75 -8.78
N GLU A 472 -20.72 11.55 -7.76
CA GLU A 472 -21.64 11.93 -6.68
C GLU A 472 -22.19 13.35 -6.82
N GLY A 473 -21.78 14.14 -7.83
CA GLY A 473 -22.22 15.53 -7.98
C GLY A 473 -21.47 16.52 -7.08
N LEU A 474 -20.28 16.15 -6.58
CA LEU A 474 -19.54 16.88 -5.54
C LEU A 474 -18.32 17.63 -6.08
N ILE A 475 -18.35 18.06 -7.35
CA ILE A 475 -17.35 18.99 -7.89
C ILE A 475 -17.98 20.38 -7.97
N GLU A 476 -17.30 21.38 -7.42
CA GLU A 476 -17.78 22.77 -7.41
C GLU A 476 -17.73 23.38 -8.83
N GLN A 477 -18.53 24.43 -9.04
CA GLN A 477 -18.73 25.02 -10.38
C GLN A 477 -17.47 25.72 -10.92
N ASP A 478 -16.65 26.29 -10.04
CA ASP A 478 -15.38 26.97 -10.39
C ASP A 478 -14.19 26.00 -10.50
N SER A 479 -14.43 24.68 -10.43
CA SER A 479 -13.37 23.67 -10.49
C SER A 479 -12.58 23.71 -11.81
N PRO A 480 -11.24 23.60 -11.75
CA PRO A 480 -10.42 23.49 -12.96
C PRO A 480 -10.64 22.17 -13.72
N LEU A 481 -11.37 21.21 -13.14
CA LEU A 481 -11.57 19.86 -13.69
C LEU A 481 -12.67 19.78 -14.74
N LEU A 482 -13.65 20.69 -14.72
CA LEU A 482 -14.85 20.61 -15.55
C LEU A 482 -14.93 21.79 -16.54
N GLY A 483 -15.65 21.57 -17.64
CA GLY A 483 -16.18 22.64 -18.48
C GLY A 483 -17.69 22.77 -18.25
N TYR A 484 -18.34 23.71 -18.94
CA TYR A 484 -19.77 24.01 -18.77
C TYR A 484 -20.68 22.77 -18.81
N LYS A 485 -20.53 21.90 -19.83
CA LYS A 485 -21.26 20.62 -19.93
C LYS A 485 -21.05 19.71 -18.71
N GLY A 486 -19.85 19.73 -18.13
CA GLY A 486 -19.53 18.99 -16.92
C GLY A 486 -20.29 19.51 -15.70
N ILE A 487 -20.41 20.83 -15.56
CA ILE A 487 -21.15 21.51 -14.50
C ILE A 487 -22.64 21.19 -14.58
N LEU A 488 -23.25 21.31 -15.77
CA LEU A 488 -24.65 20.92 -15.98
C LEU A 488 -24.90 19.47 -15.55
N LYS A 489 -23.95 18.56 -15.83
CA LYS A 489 -24.05 17.16 -15.43
C LYS A 489 -23.95 16.98 -13.90
N GLN A 490 -23.15 17.79 -13.21
CA GLN A 490 -23.11 17.80 -11.74
C GLN A 490 -24.46 18.24 -11.16
N ASN A 491 -25.04 19.33 -11.66
CA ASN A 491 -26.35 19.83 -11.23
C ASN A 491 -27.45 18.77 -11.45
N LEU A 492 -27.45 18.10 -12.60
CA LEU A 492 -28.38 17.00 -12.87
C LEU A 492 -28.26 15.85 -11.85
N ILE A 493 -27.03 15.48 -11.48
CA ILE A 493 -26.80 14.41 -10.49
C ILE A 493 -27.35 14.82 -9.12
N LEU A 494 -27.07 16.05 -8.69
CA LEU A 494 -27.55 16.59 -7.42
C LEU A 494 -29.08 16.65 -7.38
N SER A 495 -29.73 17.18 -8.43
CA SER A 495 -31.19 17.24 -8.51
C SER A 495 -31.82 15.85 -8.46
N LYS A 496 -31.29 14.88 -9.23
CA LYS A 496 -31.78 13.49 -9.20
C LYS A 496 -31.64 12.84 -7.83
N LYS A 497 -30.54 13.12 -7.11
CA LYS A 497 -30.35 12.62 -5.75
C LYS A 497 -31.37 13.22 -4.80
N LYS A 498 -31.57 14.55 -4.82
CA LYS A 498 -32.54 15.23 -3.98
C LYS A 498 -33.95 14.69 -4.21
N THR A 499 -34.37 14.52 -5.47
CA THR A 499 -35.67 13.92 -5.82
C THR A 499 -35.79 12.49 -5.31
N LYS A 500 -34.73 11.68 -5.41
CA LYS A 500 -34.72 10.31 -4.90
C LYS A 500 -34.75 10.24 -3.36
N GLU A 501 -34.06 11.14 -2.68
CA GLU A 501 -34.07 11.23 -1.21
C GLU A 501 -35.47 11.60 -0.71
N ALA A 502 -36.10 12.62 -1.31
CA ALA A 502 -37.49 12.99 -1.01
C ALA A 502 -38.47 11.83 -1.26
N TYR A 503 -38.31 11.10 -2.38
CA TYR A 503 -39.11 9.91 -2.67
C TYR A 503 -38.96 8.83 -1.58
N ILE A 504 -37.73 8.52 -1.16
CA ILE A 504 -37.46 7.50 -0.13
C ILE A 504 -38.05 7.94 1.22
N GLU A 505 -37.89 9.20 1.60
CA GLU A 505 -38.44 9.76 2.84
C GLU A 505 -39.98 9.67 2.85
N ASN A 506 -40.62 10.12 1.77
CA ASN A 506 -42.08 10.03 1.62
C ASN A 506 -42.56 8.57 1.62
N LEU A 507 -41.84 7.67 0.95
CA LEU A 507 -42.16 6.24 0.95
C LEU A 507 -42.08 5.64 2.36
N GLN A 508 -41.09 6.03 3.15
CA GLN A 508 -40.96 5.61 4.55
C GLN A 508 -42.08 6.19 5.42
N ASN A 509 -42.41 7.46 5.24
CA ASN A 509 -43.49 8.13 5.95
C ASN A 509 -44.84 7.48 5.65
N ILE A 510 -45.18 7.23 4.38
CA ILE A 510 -46.41 6.51 3.99
C ILE A 510 -46.43 5.12 4.65
N LYS A 511 -45.36 4.33 4.51
CA LYS A 511 -45.29 3.00 5.11
C LYS A 511 -45.48 3.03 6.63
N LYS A 512 -44.88 3.99 7.31
CA LYS A 512 -45.00 4.17 8.77
C LYS A 512 -46.41 4.58 9.16
N THR A 513 -46.97 5.61 8.53
CA THR A 513 -48.32 6.13 8.80
C THR A 513 -49.37 5.03 8.66
N TYR A 514 -49.36 4.29 7.55
CA TYR A 514 -50.34 3.22 7.34
C TYR A 514 -50.07 1.98 8.20
N ALA A 515 -48.81 1.68 8.55
CA ALA A 515 -48.52 0.63 9.53
C ALA A 515 -49.11 0.98 10.91
N THR A 516 -48.98 2.23 11.35
CA THR A 516 -49.60 2.73 12.59
C THR A 516 -51.12 2.63 12.52
N LYS A 517 -51.75 3.12 11.44
CA LYS A 517 -53.20 3.02 11.23
C LYS A 517 -53.68 1.57 11.31
N VAL A 518 -53.05 0.64 10.59
CA VAL A 518 -53.49 -0.79 10.56
C VAL A 518 -53.23 -1.52 11.89
N SER A 519 -52.21 -1.09 12.66
CA SER A 519 -51.86 -1.70 13.94
C SER A 519 -52.79 -1.32 15.10
N ASP A 520 -53.68 -0.36 14.89
CA ASP A 520 -54.66 0.05 15.88
C ASP A 520 -55.62 -1.11 16.21
N LYS A 521 -55.86 -1.32 17.51
CA LYS A 521 -56.67 -2.42 18.05
C LYS A 521 -58.17 -2.11 18.01
N GLU A 522 -58.55 -0.84 17.87
CA GLU A 522 -59.95 -0.39 17.93
C GLU A 522 -60.66 -0.38 16.57
N ILE A 523 -59.95 -0.65 15.48
CA ILE A 523 -60.49 -0.60 14.10
C ILE A 523 -60.93 -1.97 13.57
N THR A 524 -62.04 -1.95 12.81
CA THR A 524 -62.65 -3.13 12.19
C THR A 524 -61.81 -3.71 11.06
N LYS A 525 -62.09 -4.98 10.69
CA LYS A 525 -61.40 -5.68 9.60
C LYS A 525 -61.55 -4.95 8.27
N ASP A 526 -62.75 -4.45 7.96
CA ASP A 526 -63.04 -3.74 6.72
C ASP A 526 -62.27 -2.42 6.64
N LEU A 527 -62.13 -1.69 7.76
CA LEU A 527 -61.31 -0.47 7.82
C LEU A 527 -59.83 -0.76 7.60
N LYS A 528 -59.31 -1.89 8.12
CA LYS A 528 -57.92 -2.32 7.88
C LYS A 528 -57.68 -2.62 6.40
N GLU A 529 -58.65 -3.23 5.74
CA GLU A 529 -58.58 -3.53 4.31
C GLU A 529 -58.62 -2.24 3.48
N GLN A 530 -59.49 -1.29 3.83
CA GLN A 530 -59.53 0.05 3.25
C GLN A 530 -58.18 0.78 3.41
N TYR A 531 -57.59 0.81 4.61
CA TYR A 531 -56.29 1.45 4.81
C TYR A 531 -55.16 0.78 4.02
N ASN A 532 -55.22 -0.53 3.78
CA ASN A 532 -54.25 -1.22 2.93
C ASN A 532 -54.42 -0.84 1.45
N LEU A 533 -55.66 -0.63 0.97
CA LEU A 533 -55.93 -0.14 -0.39
C LEU A 533 -55.45 1.30 -0.57
N GLU A 534 -55.79 2.19 0.37
CA GLU A 534 -55.32 3.60 0.36
C GLU A 534 -53.79 3.69 0.38
N LYS A 535 -53.13 2.83 1.18
CA LYS A 535 -51.67 2.72 1.19
C LYS A 535 -51.13 2.35 -0.20
N LEU A 536 -51.78 1.42 -0.89
CA LEU A 536 -51.35 0.96 -2.21
C LEU A 536 -51.49 2.08 -3.25
N GLU A 537 -52.60 2.83 -3.21
CA GLU A 537 -52.81 4.00 -4.08
C GLU A 537 -51.78 5.09 -3.81
N ALA A 538 -51.59 5.48 -2.55
CA ALA A 538 -50.60 6.50 -2.17
C ALA A 538 -49.16 6.11 -2.61
N LEU A 539 -48.81 4.82 -2.53
CA LEU A 539 -47.52 4.34 -3.03
C LEU A 539 -47.40 4.42 -4.55
N LYS A 540 -48.48 4.12 -5.30
CA LYS A 540 -48.50 4.25 -6.77
C LYS A 540 -48.41 5.70 -7.22
N GLU A 541 -49.15 6.60 -6.57
CA GLU A 541 -49.09 8.04 -6.86
C GLU A 541 -47.69 8.61 -6.62
N LEU A 542 -47.08 8.25 -5.49
CA LEU A 542 -45.72 8.66 -5.17
C LEU A 542 -44.69 8.15 -6.21
N GLU A 543 -44.83 6.92 -6.67
CA GLU A 543 -43.97 6.35 -7.72
C GLU A 543 -44.16 7.07 -9.07
N ASN A 544 -45.40 7.37 -9.46
CA ASN A 544 -45.70 8.13 -10.67
C ASN A 544 -45.11 9.55 -10.60
N SER A 545 -45.34 10.25 -9.49
CA SER A 545 -44.77 11.59 -9.25
C SER A 545 -43.25 11.60 -9.36
N TYR A 546 -42.57 10.64 -8.73
CA TYR A 546 -41.12 10.49 -8.82
C TYR A 546 -40.62 10.24 -10.25
N ASN A 547 -41.34 9.44 -11.03
CA ASN A 547 -40.99 9.16 -12.43
C ASN A 547 -41.13 10.40 -13.32
N VAL A 548 -42.19 11.20 -13.11
CA VAL A 548 -42.41 12.48 -13.82
C VAL A 548 -41.30 13.47 -13.49
N ASP A 549 -41.00 13.68 -12.21
CA ASP A 549 -39.92 14.59 -11.79
C ASP A 549 -38.57 14.18 -12.39
N ARG A 550 -38.28 12.88 -12.42
CA ARG A 550 -37.05 12.35 -13.01
C ARG A 550 -36.97 12.57 -14.52
N ALA A 551 -38.11 12.50 -15.23
CA ALA A 551 -38.19 12.79 -16.66
C ALA A 551 -37.97 14.28 -16.93
N ASN A 552 -38.64 15.15 -16.19
CA ASN A 552 -38.51 16.61 -16.29
C ASN A 552 -37.05 17.07 -16.09
N LEU A 553 -36.35 16.49 -15.10
CA LEU A 553 -34.93 16.77 -14.89
C LEU A 553 -34.05 16.39 -16.08
N LYS A 554 -34.41 15.32 -16.81
CA LYS A 554 -33.67 14.87 -17.98
C LYS A 554 -33.91 15.81 -19.17
N GLU A 555 -35.14 16.25 -19.38
CA GLU A 555 -35.51 17.21 -20.44
C GLU A 555 -34.83 18.56 -20.20
N ALA A 556 -34.94 19.13 -19.00
CA ALA A 556 -34.29 20.39 -18.65
C ALA A 556 -32.77 20.38 -18.90
N PHE A 557 -32.11 19.25 -18.64
CA PHE A 557 -30.68 19.09 -18.94
C PHE A 557 -30.38 19.04 -20.45
N ILE A 558 -31.26 18.42 -21.24
CA ILE A 558 -31.13 18.37 -22.71
C ILE A 558 -31.27 19.78 -23.27
N ASP A 559 -32.26 20.54 -22.80
CA ASP A 559 -32.51 21.92 -23.22
C ASP A 559 -31.34 22.84 -22.89
N GLN A 560 -30.81 22.76 -21.66
CA GLN A 560 -29.62 23.52 -21.24
C GLN A 560 -28.39 23.22 -22.11
N ILE A 561 -28.19 21.96 -22.50
CA ILE A 561 -27.11 21.58 -23.43
C ILE A 561 -27.37 22.13 -24.84
N ALA A 562 -28.61 22.12 -25.30
CA ALA A 562 -28.98 22.61 -26.62
C ALA A 562 -28.77 24.12 -26.73
N SER A 563 -29.20 24.91 -25.74
CA SER A 563 -28.96 26.36 -25.68
C SER A 563 -27.47 26.69 -25.61
N TYR A 564 -26.68 25.96 -24.81
CA TYR A 564 -25.24 26.14 -24.78
C TYR A 564 -24.56 25.90 -26.14
N LYS A 565 -24.99 24.88 -26.88
CA LYS A 565 -24.46 24.61 -28.24
C LYS A 565 -24.80 25.70 -29.25
N LYS A 566 -25.91 26.43 -29.04
CA LYS A 566 -26.34 27.53 -29.91
C LYS A 566 -25.63 28.85 -29.63
N GLY A 567 -24.81 28.94 -28.57
CA GLY A 567 -24.15 30.19 -28.18
C GLY A 567 -25.12 31.22 -27.59
N GLU A 568 -26.32 30.79 -27.20
CA GLU A 568 -27.24 31.62 -26.42
C GLU A 568 -26.60 31.81 -25.03
N ASN A 569 -26.29 33.06 -24.66
CA ASN A 569 -25.73 33.39 -23.36
C ASN A 569 -26.65 32.86 -22.25
N ILE A 570 -26.21 31.82 -21.55
CA ILE A 570 -26.83 31.36 -20.32
C ILE A 570 -26.02 32.02 -19.20
N GLU A 571 -26.48 33.20 -18.76
CA GLU A 571 -26.05 33.83 -17.50
C GLU A 571 -26.36 32.96 -16.29
#